data_AF-A0A7Y9NME3-F1
#
_entry.id   AF-A0A7Y9NME3-F1
#
_cell.length_a   1.000
_cell.length_b   1.000
_cell.length_c   1.000
_cell.angle_alpha   90.00
_cell.angle_beta   90.00
_cell.angle_gamma   90.00
#
_symmetry.space_group_name_H-M   'P 1'
#
loop_
_entity.id
_entity.type
_entity.pdbx_description
1 polymer ?
#
loop_
_entity_poly.entity_id
_entity_poly.type
_entity_poly.pdbx_seq_one_letter_code
_entity_poly.pdbx_strand_id
1 'polypeptide(L)'
;MPQTQEIQAVRNKTGYFFALASVCTIISAACVAIPLFVIRPFRPQGARELEIALAVRHAGPWLAGLCAMVILLLVFRLWKSARVGARIALVCLLLLTFASAAFTHVNIFEKMFHPYDLPSFESAYEAKVDSDDKVLAVRVGQEARAYPIRTMGYHHIVNDTVGGVPIAVTYCTLCHTGLVWSRVVDGKLLHFRLAGINNGNALLRDEQTSSIWQQSTGEAIFGPLKGQQLKLVRSNELTFALWKSEEPHGQVLKSDPSYAAEYDPKDWEKHVAKTTTVVDTTRSGIGPHQLMLGVTVAGQSKAYPIEAVLAAKLIQDRVGGVPVIVVVGPDGASIRVFEGALENKPVAFARGPGDEGMSDLNTGSYWSFQGCAVEGSLKGRCLVEIDAHKDYWFDWMNHHPESAVFKN
;
A
#
# COMPACT_ATOMS: atom_id res chain seq x y z
N MET A 1 -17.32 42.16 54.44
CA MET A 1 -16.32 42.10 53.35
C MET A 1 -15.61 40.74 53.16
N PRO A 2 -15.37 39.87 54.19
CA PRO A 2 -14.70 38.59 53.96
C PRO A 2 -15.55 37.53 53.21
N GLN A 3 -16.87 37.47 53.47
CA GLN A 3 -17.78 36.53 52.77
C GLN A 3 -17.83 36.73 51.25
N THR A 4 -17.73 37.98 50.76
CA THR A 4 -17.80 38.28 49.33
C THR A 4 -16.54 37.84 48.58
N GLN A 5 -15.38 37.92 49.23
CA GLN A 5 -14.10 37.44 48.68
C GLN A 5 -14.03 35.91 48.64
N GLU A 6 -14.58 35.24 49.65
CA GLU A 6 -14.61 33.77 49.73
C GLU A 6 -15.55 33.17 48.66
N ILE A 7 -16.71 33.79 48.44
CA ILE A 7 -17.64 33.41 47.37
C ILE A 7 -17.02 33.62 45.97
N GLN A 8 -16.28 34.72 45.76
CA GLN A 8 -15.55 34.94 44.51
C GLN A 8 -14.42 33.92 44.29
N ALA A 9 -13.67 33.57 45.34
CA ALA A 9 -12.61 32.57 45.26
C ALA A 9 -13.13 31.16 44.90
N VAL A 10 -14.26 30.74 45.49
CA VAL A 10 -14.92 29.45 45.18
C VAL A 10 -15.51 29.44 43.77
N ARG A 11 -16.11 30.54 43.33
CA ARG A 11 -16.64 30.70 41.96
C ARG A 11 -15.52 30.65 40.92
N ASN A 12 -14.38 31.30 41.20
CA ASN A 12 -13.20 31.23 40.34
C ASN A 12 -12.64 29.81 40.25
N LYS A 13 -12.47 29.11 41.39
CA LYS A 13 -12.03 27.69 41.42
C LYS A 13 -12.95 26.77 40.62
N THR A 14 -14.27 26.97 40.73
CA THR A 14 -15.24 26.17 39.96
C THR A 14 -15.12 26.44 38.46
N GLY A 15 -14.96 27.70 38.05
CA GLY A 15 -14.68 28.08 36.66
C GLY A 15 -13.42 27.42 36.09
N TYR A 16 -12.33 27.37 36.87
CA TYR A 16 -11.10 26.68 36.47
C TYR A 16 -11.30 25.19 36.21
N PHE A 17 -12.05 24.48 37.07
CA PHE A 17 -12.32 23.06 36.86
C PHE A 17 -13.19 22.79 35.64
N PHE A 18 -14.17 23.65 35.34
CA PHE A 18 -14.95 23.57 34.11
C PHE A 18 -14.08 23.82 32.87
N ALA A 19 -13.22 24.83 32.90
CA ALA A 19 -12.27 25.10 31.83
C ALA A 19 -11.35 23.89 31.58
N LEU A 20 -10.84 23.26 32.66
CA LEU A 20 -10.01 22.06 32.55
C LEU A 20 -10.79 20.88 31.95
N ALA A 21 -12.04 20.65 32.35
CA ALA A 21 -12.88 19.62 31.75
C ALA A 21 -13.08 19.86 30.25
N SER A 22 -13.36 21.11 29.83
CA SER A 22 -13.47 21.47 28.42
C SER A 22 -12.16 21.26 27.66
N VAL A 23 -11.02 21.61 28.25
CA VAL A 23 -9.70 21.36 27.64
C VAL A 23 -9.45 19.87 27.45
N CYS A 24 -9.74 19.02 28.45
CA CYS A 24 -9.63 17.56 28.33
C CYS A 24 -10.50 17.02 27.18
N THR A 25 -11.72 17.51 27.05
CA THR A 25 -12.62 17.13 25.96
C THR A 25 -12.08 17.56 24.60
N ILE A 26 -11.58 18.79 24.47
CA ILE A 26 -10.99 19.30 23.23
C ILE A 26 -9.75 18.48 22.83
N ILE A 27 -8.87 18.18 23.78
CA ILE A 27 -7.68 17.36 23.52
C ILE A 27 -8.08 15.95 23.06
N SER A 28 -9.02 15.30 23.76
CA SER A 28 -9.51 13.97 23.38
C SER A 28 -10.14 13.97 21.98
N ALA A 29 -10.98 14.97 21.67
CA ALA A 29 -11.58 15.12 20.34
C ALA A 29 -10.52 15.40 19.25
N ALA A 30 -9.51 16.22 19.53
CA ALA A 30 -8.42 16.50 18.61
C ALA A 30 -7.57 15.25 18.31
N CYS A 31 -7.39 14.35 19.28
CA CYS A 31 -6.69 13.06 19.08
C CYS A 31 -7.38 12.17 18.04
N VAL A 32 -8.69 12.34 17.83
CA VAL A 32 -9.46 11.64 16.79
C VAL A 32 -9.52 12.46 15.51
N ALA A 33 -9.84 13.75 15.62
CA ALA A 33 -10.13 14.61 14.47
C ALA A 33 -8.89 14.89 13.60
N ILE A 34 -7.71 15.12 14.20
CA ILE A 34 -6.51 15.49 13.46
C ILE A 34 -6.08 14.35 12.51
N PRO A 35 -5.89 13.09 12.97
CA PRO A 35 -5.53 12.00 12.07
C PRO A 35 -6.57 11.77 10.96
N LEU A 36 -7.86 11.82 11.29
CA LEU A 36 -8.94 11.62 10.31
C LEU A 36 -9.00 12.71 9.24
N PHE A 37 -8.66 13.96 9.59
CA PHE A 37 -8.69 15.07 8.65
C PHE A 37 -7.44 15.13 7.75
N VAL A 38 -6.29 14.69 8.26
CA VAL A 38 -5.02 14.70 7.52
C VAL A 38 -4.87 13.45 6.66
N ILE A 39 -5.07 12.26 7.23
CA ILE A 39 -4.79 10.97 6.59
C ILE A 39 -6.03 10.53 5.80
N ARG A 40 -6.33 11.20 4.68
CA ARG A 40 -7.49 10.92 3.82
C ARG A 40 -7.13 11.05 2.34
N PRO A 41 -7.79 10.30 1.43
CA PRO A 41 -7.29 10.06 0.06
C PRO A 41 -7.20 11.32 -0.81
N PHE A 42 -8.12 12.27 -0.68
CA PHE A 42 -8.29 13.38 -1.64
C PHE A 42 -7.84 14.73 -1.09
N ARG A 43 -6.84 14.72 -0.19
CA ARG A 43 -6.17 15.92 0.30
C ARG A 43 -4.66 15.71 0.22
N PRO A 44 -3.87 16.64 -0.34
CA PRO A 44 -2.42 16.53 -0.31
C PRO A 44 -1.92 16.57 1.14
N GLN A 45 -0.94 15.72 1.45
CA GLN A 45 -0.28 15.67 2.75
C GLN A 45 1.17 16.13 2.62
N GLY A 46 1.50 17.24 3.29
CA GLY A 46 2.89 17.64 3.49
C GLY A 46 3.57 16.75 4.54
N ALA A 47 4.88 16.51 4.39
CA ALA A 47 5.63 15.62 5.28
C ALA A 47 5.46 15.97 6.77
N ARG A 48 5.57 17.25 7.14
CA ARG A 48 5.39 17.71 8.52
C ARG A 48 3.96 17.55 9.03
N GLU A 49 2.97 17.80 8.17
CA GLU A 49 1.56 17.66 8.54
C GLU A 49 1.22 16.20 8.82
N LEU A 50 1.67 15.31 7.93
CA LEU A 50 1.51 13.87 8.10
C LEU A 50 2.22 13.36 9.35
N GLU A 51 3.46 13.79 9.59
CA GLU A 51 4.23 13.41 10.77
C GLU A 51 3.51 13.82 12.07
N ILE A 52 2.94 15.03 12.12
CA ILE A 52 2.12 15.47 13.26
C ILE A 52 0.88 14.59 13.41
N ALA A 53 0.17 14.30 12.32
CA ALA A 53 -1.02 13.47 12.36
C ALA A 53 -0.73 12.04 12.83
N LEU A 54 0.38 11.44 12.38
CA LEU A 54 0.84 10.13 12.83
C LEU A 54 1.29 10.15 14.29
N ALA A 55 1.97 11.20 14.73
CA ALA A 55 2.33 11.39 16.13
C ALA A 55 1.10 11.51 17.04
N VAL A 56 0.10 12.29 16.61
CA VAL A 56 -1.18 12.42 17.33
C VAL A 56 -1.91 11.08 17.37
N ARG A 57 -1.93 10.33 16.27
CA ARG A 57 -2.54 8.99 16.24
C ARG A 57 -1.84 8.01 17.19
N HIS A 58 -0.52 8.04 17.25
CA HIS A 58 0.26 7.16 18.09
C HIS A 58 0.11 7.49 19.60
N ALA A 59 0.18 8.77 19.96
CA ALA A 59 0.04 9.22 21.34
C ALA A 59 -1.42 9.35 21.81
N GLY A 60 -2.36 9.47 20.87
CA GLY A 60 -3.76 9.78 21.08
C GLY A 60 -4.47 8.88 22.11
N PRO A 61 -4.36 7.54 22.03
CA PRO A 61 -4.94 6.66 23.03
C PRO A 61 -4.54 6.96 24.47
N TRP A 62 -3.25 7.25 24.70
CA TRP A 62 -2.74 7.58 26.03
C TRP A 62 -3.18 8.97 26.49
N LEU A 63 -3.12 9.97 25.61
CA LEU A 63 -3.53 11.34 25.91
C LEU A 63 -5.05 11.43 26.18
N ALA A 64 -5.86 10.78 25.35
CA ALA A 64 -7.31 10.74 25.51
C ALA A 64 -7.72 9.93 26.75
N GLY A 65 -7.03 8.82 27.05
CA GLY A 65 -7.22 8.06 28.28
C GLY A 65 -6.92 8.88 29.54
N LEU A 66 -5.82 9.65 29.55
CA LEU A 66 -5.51 10.58 30.63
C LEU A 66 -6.59 11.66 30.77
N CYS A 67 -7.06 12.24 29.66
CA CYS A 67 -8.15 13.22 29.66
C CYS A 67 -9.46 12.63 30.22
N ALA A 68 -9.79 11.39 29.86
CA ALA A 68 -10.96 10.65 30.36
C ALA A 68 -10.88 10.42 31.88
N MET A 69 -9.69 10.07 32.39
CA MET A 69 -9.46 9.94 33.84
C MET A 69 -9.60 11.29 34.57
N VAL A 70 -8.98 12.35 34.05
CA VAL A 70 -9.05 13.69 34.66
C VAL A 70 -10.50 14.17 34.72
N ILE A 71 -11.25 14.06 33.62
CA ILE A 71 -12.64 14.53 33.62
C ILE A 71 -13.53 13.70 34.56
N LEU A 72 -13.30 12.39 34.69
CA LEU A 72 -14.03 11.55 35.65
C LEU A 72 -13.81 12.04 37.09
N LEU A 73 -12.56 12.36 37.45
CA LEU A 73 -12.21 12.92 38.75
C LEU A 73 -12.85 14.30 38.98
N LEU A 74 -12.89 15.15 37.94
CA LEU A 74 -13.54 16.46 38.01
C LEU A 74 -15.05 16.33 38.19
N VAL A 75 -15.71 15.43 37.46
CA VAL A 75 -17.15 15.14 37.61
C VAL A 75 -17.42 14.71 39.05
N PHE A 76 -16.67 13.73 39.57
CA PHE A 76 -16.84 13.25 40.94
C PHE A 76 -16.65 14.37 41.97
N ARG A 77 -15.61 15.18 41.82
CA ARG A 77 -15.29 16.30 42.73
C ARG A 77 -16.34 17.40 42.72
N LEU A 78 -16.87 17.76 41.55
CA LEU A 78 -17.80 18.87 41.39
C LEU A 78 -19.27 18.47 41.60
N TRP A 79 -19.60 17.18 41.55
CA TRP A 79 -20.99 16.68 41.49
C TRP A 79 -21.89 17.24 42.59
N LYS A 80 -21.43 17.16 43.84
CA LYS A 80 -22.21 17.56 45.01
C LYS A 80 -22.45 19.08 45.04
N SER A 81 -21.47 19.87 44.60
CA SER A 81 -21.54 21.34 44.58
C SER A 81 -22.19 21.93 43.32
N ALA A 82 -22.32 21.15 42.24
CA ALA A 82 -22.80 21.64 40.95
C ALA A 82 -24.32 21.79 40.91
N ARG A 83 -24.79 22.89 40.30
CA ARG A 83 -26.20 23.09 39.92
C ARG A 83 -26.61 22.13 38.79
N VAL A 84 -27.90 21.92 38.60
CA VAL A 84 -28.42 20.97 37.58
C VAL A 84 -27.84 21.21 36.19
N GLY A 85 -27.88 22.45 35.67
CA GLY A 85 -27.29 22.76 34.36
C GLY A 85 -25.79 22.47 34.27
N ALA A 86 -25.06 22.70 35.35
CA ALA A 86 -23.62 22.41 35.44
C ALA A 86 -23.35 20.89 35.48
N ARG A 87 -24.21 20.10 36.13
CA ARG A 87 -24.14 18.63 36.10
C ARG A 87 -24.40 18.09 34.70
N ILE A 88 -25.41 18.61 33.99
CA ILE A 88 -25.69 18.23 32.59
C ILE A 88 -24.47 18.50 31.72
N ALA A 89 -23.89 19.72 31.81
CA ALA A 89 -22.69 20.07 31.05
C ALA A 89 -21.51 19.13 31.35
N LEU A 90 -21.27 18.80 32.63
CA LEU A 90 -20.22 17.87 33.03
C LEU A 90 -20.44 16.46 32.47
N VAL A 91 -21.68 15.96 32.47
CA VAL A 91 -22.01 14.65 31.87
C VAL A 91 -21.80 14.69 30.36
N CYS A 92 -22.22 15.75 29.66
CA CYS A 92 -21.99 15.89 28.23
C CYS A 92 -20.49 15.88 27.88
N LEU A 93 -19.68 16.66 28.62
CA LEU A 93 -18.23 16.68 28.44
C LEU A 93 -17.60 15.31 28.75
N LEU A 94 -18.05 14.64 29.81
CA LEU A 94 -17.61 13.29 30.17
C LEU A 94 -17.89 12.29 29.03
N LEU A 95 -19.14 12.23 28.57
CA LEU A 95 -19.56 11.32 27.50
C LEU A 95 -18.78 11.57 26.21
N LEU A 96 -18.62 12.84 25.81
CA LEU A 96 -17.84 13.20 24.62
C LEU A 96 -16.37 12.79 24.77
N THR A 97 -15.76 13.04 25.94
CA THR A 97 -14.36 12.69 26.19
C THR A 97 -14.14 11.18 26.15
N PHE A 98 -15.04 10.39 26.75
CA PHE A 98 -14.99 8.93 26.73
C PHE A 98 -15.25 8.36 25.34
N ALA A 99 -16.22 8.91 24.61
CA ALA A 99 -16.47 8.51 23.23
C ALA A 99 -15.24 8.77 22.36
N SER A 100 -14.67 9.98 22.42
CA SER A 100 -13.43 10.31 21.69
C SER A 100 -12.27 9.38 22.08
N ALA A 101 -12.07 9.11 23.37
CA ALA A 101 -11.04 8.18 23.83
C ALA A 101 -11.26 6.77 23.24
N ALA A 102 -12.48 6.26 23.24
CA ALA A 102 -12.79 4.97 22.61
C ALA A 102 -12.49 4.99 21.09
N PHE A 103 -12.85 6.06 20.38
CA PHE A 103 -12.58 6.21 18.96
C PHE A 103 -11.09 6.28 18.60
N THR A 104 -10.20 6.68 19.51
CA THR A 104 -8.75 6.62 19.25
C THR A 104 -8.20 5.20 19.05
N HIS A 105 -8.93 4.18 19.52
CA HIS A 105 -8.57 2.77 19.34
C HIS A 105 -9.16 2.15 18.07
N VAL A 106 -9.99 2.89 17.33
CA VAL A 106 -10.63 2.39 16.12
C VAL A 106 -9.77 2.70 14.90
N ASN A 107 -9.31 1.66 14.20
CA ASN A 107 -8.71 1.81 12.89
C ASN A 107 -9.82 1.86 11.82
N ILE A 108 -10.20 3.06 11.38
CA ILE A 108 -11.29 3.25 10.41
C ILE A 108 -10.99 2.55 9.07
N PHE A 109 -9.71 2.46 8.68
CA PHE A 109 -9.32 1.80 7.44
C PHE A 109 -9.62 0.30 7.48
N GLU A 110 -9.37 -0.37 8.59
CA GLU A 110 -9.74 -1.78 8.77
C GLU A 110 -11.25 -2.01 9.01
N LYS A 111 -12.01 -0.95 9.24
CA LYS A 111 -13.48 -1.00 9.25
C LYS A 111 -14.09 -0.81 7.86
N MET A 112 -13.36 -0.19 6.94
CA MET A 112 -13.76 -0.08 5.53
C MET A 112 -13.24 -1.26 4.71
N PHE A 113 -12.02 -1.72 5.03
CA PHE A 113 -11.28 -2.74 4.31
C PHE A 113 -10.80 -3.79 5.31
N HIS A 114 -11.57 -4.86 5.47
CA HIS A 114 -11.30 -5.84 6.51
C HIS A 114 -9.97 -6.59 6.23
N PRO A 115 -9.16 -6.86 7.26
CA PRO A 115 -7.93 -7.64 7.11
C PRO A 115 -8.25 -9.10 6.78
N TYR A 116 -7.38 -9.75 6.01
CA TYR A 116 -7.45 -11.20 5.80
C TYR A 116 -6.48 -11.90 6.78
N ASP A 117 -6.93 -12.09 8.02
CA ASP A 117 -6.06 -12.54 9.12
C ASP A 117 -5.53 -13.97 8.95
N LEU A 118 -6.32 -14.85 8.34
CA LEU A 118 -6.00 -16.26 8.12
C LEU A 118 -6.17 -16.59 6.64
N PRO A 119 -5.25 -16.14 5.76
CA PRO A 119 -5.34 -16.40 4.33
C PRO A 119 -5.28 -17.90 4.08
N SER A 120 -6.23 -18.38 3.28
CA SER A 120 -6.29 -19.77 2.85
C SER A 120 -6.08 -19.86 1.35
N PHE A 121 -5.53 -20.98 0.91
CA PHE A 121 -5.11 -21.17 -0.47
C PHE A 121 -5.73 -22.44 -1.06
N GLU A 122 -6.02 -22.41 -2.34
CA GLU A 122 -6.50 -23.55 -3.12
C GLU A 122 -5.58 -23.82 -4.31
N SER A 123 -5.69 -24.99 -4.92
CA SER A 123 -4.89 -25.30 -6.11
C SER A 123 -5.28 -24.40 -7.29
N ALA A 124 -4.33 -24.13 -8.19
CA ALA A 124 -4.62 -23.39 -9.43
C ALA A 124 -5.76 -24.00 -10.27
N TYR A 125 -5.98 -25.32 -10.16
CA TYR A 125 -7.07 -26.02 -10.86
C TYR A 125 -8.45 -25.76 -10.26
N GLU A 126 -8.55 -25.68 -8.94
CA GLU A 126 -9.82 -25.49 -8.21
C GLU A 126 -10.24 -24.01 -8.11
N ALA A 127 -9.26 -23.11 -8.18
CA ALA A 127 -9.47 -21.68 -8.05
C ALA A 127 -10.52 -21.13 -9.02
N LYS A 128 -11.52 -20.46 -8.45
CA LYS A 128 -12.62 -19.82 -9.19
C LYS A 128 -12.26 -18.38 -9.56
N VAL A 129 -11.13 -18.22 -10.24
CA VAL A 129 -10.65 -16.94 -10.76
C VAL A 129 -10.85 -16.95 -12.27
N ASP A 130 -11.38 -15.85 -12.80
CA ASP A 130 -11.60 -15.73 -14.23
C ASP A 130 -10.27 -15.72 -14.98
N SER A 131 -10.23 -16.31 -16.18
CA SER A 131 -8.97 -16.51 -16.93
C SER A 131 -8.22 -15.20 -17.23
N ASP A 132 -8.96 -14.14 -17.48
CA ASP A 132 -8.48 -12.80 -17.85
C ASP A 132 -8.19 -11.90 -16.64
N ASP A 133 -8.61 -12.31 -15.43
CA ASP A 133 -8.34 -11.55 -14.21
C ASP A 133 -6.85 -11.43 -13.94
N LYS A 134 -6.46 -10.30 -13.37
CA LYS A 134 -5.07 -10.09 -12.96
C LYS A 134 -4.79 -10.68 -11.59
N VAL A 135 -3.63 -11.32 -11.47
CA VAL A 135 -3.07 -11.84 -10.23
C VAL A 135 -1.70 -11.24 -10.01
N LEU A 136 -1.39 -10.92 -8.76
CA LEU A 136 -0.01 -10.72 -8.34
C LEU A 136 0.59 -12.10 -8.08
N ALA A 137 1.62 -12.47 -8.83
CA ALA A 137 2.26 -13.77 -8.80
C ALA A 137 3.60 -13.69 -8.08
N VAL A 138 3.84 -14.59 -7.13
CA VAL A 138 5.08 -14.71 -6.37
C VAL A 138 5.61 -16.13 -6.50
N ARG A 139 6.90 -16.28 -6.80
CA ARG A 139 7.59 -17.56 -6.77
C ARG A 139 8.83 -17.49 -5.89
N VAL A 140 8.93 -18.42 -4.94
CA VAL A 140 10.12 -18.58 -4.09
C VAL A 140 10.55 -20.03 -4.14
N GLY A 141 11.69 -20.29 -4.77
CA GLY A 141 12.15 -21.66 -5.03
C GLY A 141 11.17 -22.43 -5.91
N GLN A 142 10.58 -23.48 -5.34
CA GLN A 142 9.59 -24.34 -6.02
C GLN A 142 8.14 -23.99 -5.69
N GLU A 143 7.89 -23.09 -4.72
CA GLU A 143 6.54 -22.68 -4.35
C GLU A 143 6.14 -21.43 -5.13
N ALA A 144 4.97 -21.49 -5.75
CA ALA A 144 4.35 -20.38 -6.46
C ALA A 144 2.97 -20.07 -5.87
N ARG A 145 2.70 -18.78 -5.63
CA ARG A 145 1.40 -18.28 -5.18
C ARG A 145 0.88 -17.16 -6.06
N ALA A 146 -0.42 -17.17 -6.31
CA ALA A 146 -1.14 -16.09 -6.96
C ALA A 146 -2.14 -15.44 -6.00
N TYR A 147 -2.20 -14.11 -6.05
CA TYR A 147 -3.11 -13.28 -5.26
C TYR A 147 -4.00 -12.49 -6.23
N PRO A 148 -5.28 -12.87 -6.41
CA PRO A 148 -6.19 -12.15 -7.28
C PRO A 148 -6.30 -10.67 -6.90
N ILE A 149 -6.10 -9.77 -7.87
CA ILE A 149 -6.05 -8.33 -7.61
C ILE A 149 -7.36 -7.81 -7.03
N ARG A 150 -8.52 -8.36 -7.42
CA ARG A 150 -9.82 -7.96 -6.86
C ARG A 150 -9.94 -8.28 -5.36
N THR A 151 -9.39 -9.41 -4.93
CA THR A 151 -9.29 -9.79 -3.51
C THR A 151 -8.28 -8.90 -2.79
N MET A 152 -7.10 -8.68 -3.38
CA MET A 152 -6.10 -7.79 -2.82
C MET A 152 -6.55 -6.33 -2.77
N GLY A 153 -7.40 -5.90 -3.71
CA GLY A 153 -7.92 -4.54 -3.76
C GLY A 153 -8.84 -4.22 -2.59
N TYR A 154 -9.59 -5.21 -2.09
CA TYR A 154 -10.40 -5.06 -0.89
C TYR A 154 -9.56 -5.19 0.39
N HIS A 155 -8.75 -6.24 0.52
CA HIS A 155 -8.02 -6.50 1.77
C HIS A 155 -6.75 -5.65 1.93
N HIS A 156 -6.23 -5.10 0.82
CA HIS A 156 -4.98 -4.35 0.67
C HIS A 156 -3.68 -5.06 1.08
N ILE A 157 -3.72 -5.99 2.05
CA ILE A 157 -2.55 -6.65 2.61
C ILE A 157 -2.90 -8.12 2.89
N VAL A 158 -2.01 -9.02 2.46
CA VAL A 158 -1.99 -10.41 2.90
C VAL A 158 -0.61 -10.72 3.46
N ASN A 159 -0.54 -11.09 4.73
CA ASN A 159 0.69 -11.54 5.38
C ASN A 159 0.82 -13.06 5.17
N ASP A 160 1.84 -13.49 4.43
CA ASP A 160 1.99 -14.88 4.02
C ASP A 160 3.43 -15.39 4.18
N THR A 161 3.66 -16.68 3.96
CA THR A 161 4.96 -17.33 3.86
C THR A 161 4.99 -18.24 2.64
N VAL A 162 5.92 -17.98 1.72
CA VAL A 162 6.08 -18.75 0.46
C VAL A 162 7.51 -19.27 0.39
N GLY A 163 7.69 -20.59 0.22
CA GLY A 163 9.01 -21.20 0.18
C GLY A 163 9.85 -20.90 1.43
N GLY A 164 9.21 -20.77 2.59
CA GLY A 164 9.84 -20.39 3.86
C GLY A 164 10.17 -18.90 4.02
N VAL A 165 9.88 -18.05 3.02
CA VAL A 165 10.12 -16.60 3.08
C VAL A 165 8.84 -15.88 3.53
N PRO A 166 8.86 -15.18 4.69
CA PRO A 166 7.73 -14.38 5.14
C PRO A 166 7.58 -13.12 4.28
N ILE A 167 6.40 -12.95 3.66
CA ILE A 167 6.09 -11.87 2.74
C ILE A 167 4.82 -11.10 3.12
N ALA A 168 4.75 -9.83 2.79
CA ALA A 168 3.56 -9.00 2.81
C ALA A 168 3.21 -8.65 1.37
N VAL A 169 2.14 -9.23 0.86
CA VAL A 169 1.58 -8.93 -0.45
C VAL A 169 0.70 -7.71 -0.28
N THR A 170 0.93 -6.66 -1.05
CA THR A 170 0.22 -5.39 -0.91
C THR A 170 -0.33 -4.90 -2.24
N TYR A 171 -1.51 -4.29 -2.21
CA TYR A 171 -2.10 -3.68 -3.40
C TYR A 171 -2.79 -2.37 -3.05
N CYS A 172 -2.44 -1.28 -3.73
CA CYS A 172 -3.12 0.00 -3.64
C CYS A 172 -3.99 0.21 -4.89
N THR A 173 -5.31 0.15 -4.74
CA THR A 173 -6.27 0.33 -5.86
C THR A 173 -6.22 1.73 -6.45
N LEU A 174 -6.04 2.77 -5.62
CA LEU A 174 -5.93 4.15 -6.08
C LEU A 174 -4.67 4.44 -6.91
N CYS A 175 -3.62 3.63 -6.76
CA CYS A 175 -2.36 3.77 -7.49
C CYS A 175 -2.17 2.71 -8.57
N HIS A 176 -2.97 1.63 -8.59
CA HIS A 176 -2.69 0.42 -9.39
C HIS A 176 -1.31 -0.19 -9.06
N THR A 177 -0.95 -0.20 -7.78
CA THR A 177 0.41 -0.58 -7.36
C THR A 177 0.37 -1.85 -6.53
N GLY A 178 0.81 -2.96 -7.12
CA GLY A 178 0.99 -4.25 -6.48
C GLY A 178 2.46 -4.52 -6.16
N LEU A 179 2.79 -4.68 -4.87
CA LEU A 179 4.17 -4.91 -4.41
C LEU A 179 4.21 -5.96 -3.31
N VAL A 180 5.31 -6.72 -3.27
CA VAL A 180 5.52 -7.79 -2.29
C VAL A 180 6.78 -7.49 -1.51
N TRP A 181 6.64 -7.37 -0.20
CA TRP A 181 7.74 -7.02 0.69
C TRP A 181 8.14 -8.20 1.55
N SER A 182 9.42 -8.36 1.84
CA SER A 182 9.85 -9.24 2.94
C SER A 182 9.35 -8.67 4.26
N ARG A 183 8.81 -9.54 5.11
CA ARG A 183 8.39 -9.18 6.47
C ARG A 183 9.52 -9.26 7.49
N VAL A 184 10.74 -9.59 7.08
CA VAL A 184 11.89 -9.68 7.98
C VAL A 184 12.73 -8.43 7.86
N VAL A 185 12.82 -7.68 8.96
CA VAL A 185 13.60 -6.44 9.06
C VAL A 185 14.50 -6.57 10.29
N ASP A 186 15.82 -6.45 10.10
CA ASP A 186 16.83 -6.65 11.15
C ASP A 186 16.61 -7.94 11.99
N GLY A 187 16.20 -9.02 11.32
CA GLY A 187 15.91 -10.32 11.95
C GLY A 187 14.56 -10.42 12.67
N LYS A 188 13.77 -9.34 12.73
CA LYS A 188 12.44 -9.32 13.33
C LYS A 188 11.37 -9.61 12.27
N LEU A 189 10.51 -10.59 12.55
CA LEU A 189 9.32 -10.84 11.73
C LEU A 189 8.24 -9.80 12.04
N LEU A 190 7.81 -9.08 11.02
CA LEU A 190 6.75 -8.08 11.08
C LEU A 190 5.40 -8.66 10.59
N HIS A 191 4.31 -8.12 11.12
CA HIS A 191 2.95 -8.36 10.66
C HIS A 191 2.33 -7.01 10.30
N PHE A 192 1.93 -6.85 9.04
CA PHE A 192 1.47 -5.58 8.51
C PHE A 192 -0.05 -5.46 8.52
N ARG A 193 -0.50 -4.24 8.79
CA ARG A 193 -1.90 -3.82 8.91
C ARG A 193 -2.12 -2.56 8.09
N LEU A 194 -3.33 -2.35 7.57
CA LEU A 194 -3.63 -1.15 6.80
C LEU A 194 -3.71 0.04 7.75
N ALA A 195 -2.84 1.04 7.56
CA ALA A 195 -2.75 2.17 8.45
C ALA A 195 -3.50 3.38 7.91
N GLY A 196 -3.46 3.64 6.61
CA GLY A 196 -4.10 4.80 6.03
C GLY A 196 -3.58 5.13 4.65
N ILE A 197 -3.46 6.41 4.35
CA ILE A 197 -3.10 6.90 3.01
C ILE A 197 -2.24 8.16 3.10
N ASN A 198 -1.28 8.27 2.20
CA ASN A 198 -0.41 9.43 2.02
C ASN A 198 -0.29 9.74 0.53
N ASN A 199 -0.72 10.93 0.13
CA ASN A 199 -0.73 11.42 -1.24
C ASN A 199 -1.36 10.46 -2.26
N GLY A 200 -2.38 9.71 -1.83
CA GLY A 200 -3.08 8.72 -2.64
C GLY A 200 -2.59 7.27 -2.44
N ASN A 201 -1.36 7.07 -1.95
CA ASN A 201 -0.77 5.75 -1.76
C ASN A 201 -0.97 5.19 -0.34
N ALA A 202 -1.17 3.87 -0.25
CA ALA A 202 -1.44 3.18 1.01
C ALA A 202 -0.30 3.32 2.02
N LEU A 203 -0.67 3.44 3.30
CA LEU A 203 0.25 3.34 4.43
C LEU A 203 0.05 2.01 5.14
N LEU A 204 1.16 1.31 5.41
CA LEU A 204 1.18 0.07 6.17
C LEU A 204 1.65 0.36 7.59
N ARG A 205 1.16 -0.39 8.58
CA ARG A 205 1.65 -0.36 9.97
C ARG A 205 2.11 -1.75 10.35
N ASP A 206 3.30 -1.90 10.90
CA ASP A 206 3.69 -3.16 11.54
C ASP A 206 3.19 -3.21 12.99
N GLU A 207 2.74 -4.36 13.46
CA GLU A 207 2.23 -4.50 14.84
C GLU A 207 3.36 -4.47 15.88
N GLN A 208 4.56 -4.91 15.51
CA GLN A 208 5.66 -5.20 16.43
C GLN A 208 6.40 -3.95 16.91
N THR A 209 6.39 -2.87 16.14
CA THR A 209 7.00 -1.58 16.46
C THR A 209 6.04 -0.43 16.26
N SER A 210 4.90 -0.65 15.58
CA SER A 210 3.96 0.39 15.19
C SER A 210 4.60 1.47 14.30
N SER A 211 5.63 1.11 13.55
CA SER A 211 6.17 1.98 12.50
C SER A 211 5.20 2.01 11.33
N ILE A 212 5.22 3.13 10.60
CA ILE A 212 4.34 3.37 9.45
C ILE A 212 5.21 3.43 8.20
N TRP A 213 4.79 2.69 7.19
CA TRP A 213 5.54 2.43 5.97
C TRP A 213 4.76 2.91 4.76
N GLN A 214 5.44 3.58 3.83
CA GLN A 214 4.87 3.93 2.54
C GLN A 214 4.82 2.67 1.67
N GLN A 215 3.64 2.29 1.15
CA GLN A 215 3.49 1.03 0.42
C GLN A 215 4.26 0.99 -0.91
N SER A 216 4.26 2.09 -1.67
CA SER A 216 4.95 2.19 -2.97
C SER A 216 6.47 2.12 -2.84
N THR A 217 7.05 2.78 -1.84
CA THR A 217 8.51 2.81 -1.67
C THR A 217 9.02 1.69 -0.78
N GLY A 218 8.23 1.22 0.19
CA GLY A 218 8.67 0.30 1.25
C GLY A 218 9.46 0.99 2.37
N GLU A 219 9.52 2.32 2.40
CA GLU A 219 10.24 3.08 3.44
C GLU A 219 9.37 3.27 4.69
N ALA A 220 9.95 3.07 5.87
CA ALA A 220 9.35 3.51 7.13
C ALA A 220 9.42 5.03 7.25
N ILE A 221 8.28 5.72 7.19
CA ILE A 221 8.21 7.19 7.24
C ILE A 221 7.95 7.72 8.67
N PHE A 222 7.55 6.86 9.60
CA PHE A 222 7.27 7.22 10.99
C PHE A 222 7.49 6.03 11.93
N GLY A 223 7.82 6.32 13.19
CA GLY A 223 7.98 5.32 14.26
C GLY A 223 9.42 4.84 14.45
N PRO A 224 9.62 3.79 15.28
CA PRO A 224 10.96 3.32 15.65
C PRO A 224 11.87 2.90 14.49
N LEU A 225 11.29 2.45 13.38
CA LEU A 225 12.05 2.00 12.20
C LEU A 225 12.18 3.09 11.12
N LYS A 226 11.84 4.35 11.41
CA LYS A 226 11.88 5.45 10.43
C LYS A 226 13.22 5.52 9.67
N GLY A 227 13.15 5.61 8.34
CA GLY A 227 14.28 5.62 7.42
C GLY A 227 14.78 4.23 7.00
N GLN A 228 14.26 3.15 7.59
CA GLN A 228 14.53 1.80 7.09
C GLN A 228 13.69 1.48 5.85
N GLN A 229 14.20 0.54 5.05
CA GLN A 229 13.67 0.17 3.75
C GLN A 229 13.32 -1.33 3.73
N LEU A 230 12.09 -1.66 3.35
CA LEU A 230 11.69 -3.05 3.15
C LEU A 230 12.41 -3.64 1.93
N LYS A 231 12.80 -4.91 2.05
CA LYS A 231 13.36 -5.66 0.94
C LYS A 231 12.24 -6.12 0.02
N LEU A 232 12.27 -5.68 -1.23
CA LEU A 232 11.33 -6.14 -2.26
C LEU A 232 11.53 -7.65 -2.53
N VAL A 233 10.42 -8.36 -2.67
CA VAL A 233 10.37 -9.75 -3.13
C VAL A 233 9.78 -9.73 -4.53
N ARG A 234 10.45 -10.43 -5.45
CA ARG A 234 10.04 -10.47 -6.86
C ARG A 234 8.59 -10.92 -6.99
N SER A 235 7.83 -10.15 -7.76
CA SER A 235 6.47 -10.49 -8.16
C SER A 235 6.17 -10.01 -9.57
N ASN A 236 5.20 -10.65 -10.23
CA ASN A 236 4.68 -10.20 -11.52
C ASN A 236 3.17 -9.96 -11.44
N GLU A 237 2.67 -8.99 -12.20
CA GLU A 237 1.24 -8.89 -12.46
C GLU A 237 0.90 -9.61 -13.78
N LEU A 238 0.22 -10.76 -13.68
CA LEU A 238 -0.08 -11.63 -14.83
C LEU A 238 -1.59 -11.82 -14.97
N THR A 239 -2.08 -12.23 -16.15
CA THR A 239 -3.40 -12.87 -16.20
C THR A 239 -3.38 -14.20 -15.46
N PHE A 240 -4.50 -14.56 -14.87
CA PHE A 240 -4.63 -15.82 -14.14
C PHE A 240 -4.38 -17.02 -15.05
N ALA A 241 -4.87 -17.00 -16.28
CA ALA A 241 -4.65 -18.08 -17.25
C ALA A 241 -3.16 -18.26 -17.59
N LEU A 242 -2.43 -17.17 -17.81
CA LEU A 242 -0.99 -17.24 -18.07
C LEU A 242 -0.23 -17.76 -16.85
N TRP A 243 -0.52 -17.22 -15.65
CA TRP A 243 0.13 -17.72 -14.44
C TRP A 243 -0.16 -19.21 -14.21
N LYS A 244 -1.40 -19.66 -14.41
CA LYS A 244 -1.81 -21.05 -14.24
C LYS A 244 -1.15 -22.00 -15.24
N SER A 245 -0.84 -21.55 -16.46
CA SER A 245 -0.12 -22.36 -17.45
C SER A 245 1.37 -22.47 -17.11
N GLU A 246 1.97 -21.41 -16.55
CA GLU A 246 3.36 -21.42 -16.10
C GLU A 246 3.56 -22.17 -14.77
N GLU A 247 2.56 -22.10 -13.86
CA GLU A 247 2.61 -22.65 -12.51
C GLU A 247 1.40 -23.55 -12.20
N PRO A 248 1.23 -24.69 -12.91
CA PRO A 248 0.05 -25.56 -12.75
C PRO A 248 -0.09 -26.16 -11.35
N HIS A 249 1.02 -26.27 -10.61
CA HIS A 249 1.05 -26.76 -9.23
C HIS A 249 1.01 -25.62 -8.19
N GLY A 250 0.90 -24.37 -8.65
CA GLY A 250 0.81 -23.20 -7.78
C GLY A 250 -0.49 -23.16 -6.98
N GLN A 251 -0.48 -22.32 -5.95
CA GLN A 251 -1.63 -22.09 -5.09
C GLN A 251 -2.19 -20.68 -5.28
N VAL A 252 -3.50 -20.53 -5.14
CA VAL A 252 -4.21 -19.26 -5.32
C VAL A 252 -4.85 -18.86 -4.01
N LEU A 253 -4.73 -17.58 -3.63
CA LEU A 253 -5.45 -17.03 -2.48
C LEU A 253 -6.95 -17.21 -2.70
N LYS A 254 -7.62 -17.88 -1.77
CA LYS A 254 -9.07 -18.04 -1.78
C LYS A 254 -9.74 -16.72 -1.45
N SER A 255 -10.81 -16.40 -2.16
CA SER A 255 -11.72 -15.31 -1.77
C SER A 255 -12.22 -15.50 -0.34
N ASP A 256 -12.27 -14.42 0.43
CA ASP A 256 -12.92 -14.41 1.74
C ASP A 256 -14.44 -14.39 1.53
N PRO A 257 -15.16 -15.50 1.84
CA PRO A 257 -16.59 -15.58 1.58
C PRO A 257 -17.41 -14.55 2.36
N SER A 258 -16.89 -14.02 3.47
CA SER A 258 -17.56 -12.99 4.26
C SER A 258 -17.60 -11.64 3.55
N TYR A 259 -16.66 -11.37 2.64
CA TYR A 259 -16.49 -10.08 1.98
C TYR A 259 -16.51 -10.14 0.45
N ALA A 260 -16.67 -11.33 -0.13
CA ALA A 260 -16.63 -11.53 -1.59
C ALA A 260 -17.62 -10.64 -2.38
N ALA A 261 -18.76 -10.27 -1.77
CA ALA A 261 -19.74 -9.39 -2.39
C ALA A 261 -19.33 -7.90 -2.41
N GLU A 262 -18.34 -7.52 -1.62
CA GLU A 262 -17.77 -6.17 -1.54
C GLU A 262 -16.54 -6.00 -2.43
N TYR A 263 -16.06 -7.08 -3.05
CA TYR A 263 -14.92 -7.01 -3.95
C TYR A 263 -15.28 -6.20 -5.20
N ASP A 264 -14.30 -5.43 -5.64
CA ASP A 264 -14.43 -4.55 -6.79
C ASP A 264 -14.86 -5.33 -8.06
N PRO A 265 -15.69 -4.73 -8.92
CA PRO A 265 -16.04 -5.31 -10.20
C PRO A 265 -14.81 -5.43 -11.10
N LYS A 266 -14.90 -6.23 -12.18
CA LYS A 266 -13.80 -6.40 -13.13
C LYS A 266 -13.28 -5.08 -13.71
N ASP A 267 -14.15 -4.07 -13.87
CA ASP A 267 -13.81 -2.79 -14.47
C ASP A 267 -13.58 -1.66 -13.46
N TRP A 268 -13.13 -2.00 -12.25
CA TRP A 268 -12.81 -1.06 -11.16
C TRP A 268 -11.90 0.10 -11.59
N GLU A 269 -11.00 -0.13 -12.54
CA GLU A 269 -10.10 0.88 -13.10
C GLU A 269 -10.88 2.08 -13.69
N LYS A 270 -12.07 1.84 -14.28
CA LYS A 270 -12.94 2.91 -14.82
C LYS A 270 -13.49 3.82 -13.74
N HIS A 271 -13.68 3.30 -12.53
CA HIS A 271 -14.06 4.10 -11.38
C HIS A 271 -12.86 4.89 -10.87
N VAL A 272 -11.70 4.24 -10.71
CA VAL A 272 -10.47 4.88 -10.21
C VAL A 272 -10.00 6.01 -11.13
N ALA A 273 -10.09 5.85 -12.46
CA ALA A 273 -9.75 6.89 -13.43
C ALA A 273 -10.57 8.20 -13.30
N LYS A 274 -11.67 8.19 -12.54
CA LYS A 274 -12.51 9.37 -12.26
C LYS A 274 -12.26 9.99 -10.89
N THR A 275 -11.43 9.36 -10.06
CA THR A 275 -11.11 9.85 -8.72
C THR A 275 -10.24 11.10 -8.79
N THR A 276 -10.27 11.93 -7.74
CA THR A 276 -9.39 13.10 -7.66
C THR A 276 -8.00 12.67 -7.19
N THR A 277 -6.95 13.11 -7.87
CA THR A 277 -5.57 12.97 -7.37
C THR A 277 -5.13 14.23 -6.65
N VAL A 278 -4.16 14.07 -5.74
CA VAL A 278 -3.64 15.16 -4.90
C VAL A 278 -2.22 15.57 -5.27
N VAL A 279 -1.55 14.76 -6.08
CA VAL A 279 -0.25 15.06 -6.68
C VAL A 279 -0.47 15.82 -7.98
N ASP A 280 0.20 16.96 -8.12
CA ASP A 280 0.15 17.78 -9.33
C ASP A 280 1.04 17.19 -10.43
N THR A 281 0.40 16.65 -11.47
CA THR A 281 1.09 16.09 -12.63
C THR A 281 1.16 17.05 -13.82
N THR A 282 0.60 18.27 -13.72
CA THR A 282 0.41 19.17 -14.87
C THR A 282 1.70 19.50 -15.61
N ARG A 283 2.81 19.65 -14.88
CA ARG A 283 4.14 19.94 -15.45
C ARG A 283 4.70 18.84 -16.34
N SER A 284 4.24 17.60 -16.17
CA SER A 284 4.71 16.44 -16.95
C SER A 284 4.03 16.33 -18.32
N GLY A 285 2.85 16.94 -18.49
CA GLY A 285 2.00 16.72 -19.67
C GLY A 285 1.36 15.33 -19.74
N ILE A 286 1.48 14.52 -18.69
CA ILE A 286 0.96 13.15 -18.58
C ILE A 286 -0.21 13.16 -17.60
N GLY A 287 -1.32 12.52 -18.00
CA GLY A 287 -2.53 12.42 -17.16
C GLY A 287 -2.24 11.66 -15.86
N PRO A 288 -2.85 12.04 -14.72
CA PRO A 288 -2.50 11.46 -13.42
C PRO A 288 -2.75 9.95 -13.36
N HIS A 289 -3.84 9.46 -13.96
CA HIS A 289 -4.17 8.03 -14.04
C HIS A 289 -3.67 7.35 -15.32
N GLN A 290 -2.70 7.94 -16.03
CA GLN A 290 -2.04 7.20 -17.10
C GLN A 290 -1.25 6.06 -16.47
N LEU A 291 -1.58 4.82 -16.86
CA LEU A 291 -0.94 3.64 -16.30
C LEU A 291 0.45 3.45 -16.91
N MET A 292 1.44 3.31 -16.05
CA MET A 292 2.84 3.18 -16.41
C MET A 292 3.38 1.86 -15.89
N LEU A 293 4.33 1.27 -16.62
CA LEU A 293 5.26 0.29 -16.09
C LEU A 293 6.49 1.03 -15.56
N GLY A 294 6.69 1.00 -14.26
CA GLY A 294 7.84 1.56 -13.60
C GLY A 294 9.01 0.56 -13.54
N VAL A 295 10.20 1.01 -13.91
CA VAL A 295 11.44 0.22 -13.85
C VAL A 295 12.52 1.04 -13.15
N THR A 296 13.13 0.48 -12.11
CA THR A 296 14.25 1.11 -11.39
C THR A 296 15.46 0.17 -11.42
N VAL A 297 16.55 0.62 -12.05
CA VAL A 297 17.78 -0.15 -12.21
C VAL A 297 18.97 0.78 -12.00
N ALA A 298 19.98 0.32 -11.25
CA ALA A 298 21.18 1.10 -10.95
C ALA A 298 20.89 2.51 -10.38
N GLY A 299 19.84 2.63 -9.56
CA GLY A 299 19.42 3.90 -8.96
C GLY A 299 18.81 4.90 -9.93
N GLN A 300 18.47 4.48 -11.15
CA GLN A 300 17.80 5.29 -12.16
C GLN A 300 16.44 4.69 -12.47
N SER A 301 15.45 5.55 -12.63
CA SER A 301 14.06 5.15 -12.84
C SER A 301 13.58 5.57 -14.22
N LYS A 302 12.81 4.70 -14.87
CA LYS A 302 12.15 4.98 -16.14
C LYS A 302 10.74 4.41 -16.14
N ALA A 303 9.79 5.21 -16.64
CA ALA A 303 8.39 4.86 -16.77
C ALA A 303 8.04 4.61 -18.23
N TYR A 304 7.31 3.54 -18.50
CA TYR A 304 6.83 3.18 -19.83
C TYR A 304 5.30 3.21 -19.84
N PRO A 305 4.65 4.05 -20.67
CA PRO A 305 3.20 3.98 -20.85
C PRO A 305 2.77 2.56 -21.23
N ILE A 306 1.84 1.96 -20.48
CA ILE A 306 1.42 0.57 -20.73
C ILE A 306 0.91 0.40 -22.15
N GLU A 307 0.14 1.35 -22.68
CA GLU A 307 -0.36 1.30 -24.05
C GLU A 307 0.78 1.23 -25.09
N ALA A 308 1.88 1.97 -24.89
CA ALA A 308 3.04 1.92 -25.76
C ALA A 308 3.76 0.58 -25.69
N VAL A 309 3.89 0.00 -24.48
CA VAL A 309 4.47 -1.34 -24.27
C VAL A 309 3.62 -2.40 -24.97
N LEU A 310 2.30 -2.36 -24.78
CA LEU A 310 1.36 -3.32 -25.38
C LEU A 310 1.30 -3.21 -26.90
N ALA A 311 1.49 -2.02 -27.47
CA ALA A 311 1.56 -1.81 -28.91
C ALA A 311 2.89 -2.30 -29.51
N ALA A 312 4.01 -2.06 -28.83
CA ALA A 312 5.34 -2.45 -29.30
C ALA A 312 5.62 -3.96 -29.17
N LYS A 313 4.98 -4.64 -28.20
CA LYS A 313 5.14 -6.07 -27.83
C LYS A 313 6.53 -6.46 -27.29
N LEU A 314 7.60 -5.85 -27.79
CA LEU A 314 8.95 -5.99 -27.28
C LEU A 314 9.69 -4.66 -27.46
N ILE A 315 10.21 -4.13 -26.36
CA ILE A 315 11.03 -2.91 -26.34
C ILE A 315 12.41 -3.30 -25.83
N GLN A 316 13.45 -2.89 -26.56
CA GLN A 316 14.83 -2.93 -26.08
C GLN A 316 15.29 -1.51 -25.82
N ASP A 317 15.81 -1.28 -24.62
CA ASP A 317 16.10 0.07 -24.13
C ASP A 317 17.28 0.05 -23.16
N ARG A 318 17.64 1.21 -22.60
CA ARG A 318 18.60 1.33 -21.51
C ARG A 318 18.04 2.15 -20.36
N VAL A 319 18.18 1.64 -19.14
CA VAL A 319 17.86 2.33 -17.89
C VAL A 319 19.12 2.38 -17.04
N GLY A 320 19.58 3.57 -16.66
CA GLY A 320 20.84 3.73 -15.93
C GLY A 320 22.05 3.10 -16.63
N GLY A 321 22.04 3.05 -17.97
CA GLY A 321 23.07 2.40 -18.79
C GLY A 321 22.94 0.88 -18.92
N VAL A 322 22.11 0.22 -18.09
CA VAL A 322 21.84 -1.22 -18.15
C VAL A 322 20.90 -1.52 -19.32
N PRO A 323 21.25 -2.43 -20.25
CA PRO A 323 20.32 -2.91 -21.27
C PRO A 323 19.11 -3.56 -20.63
N VAL A 324 17.91 -3.19 -21.07
CA VAL A 324 16.66 -3.79 -20.60
C VAL A 324 15.81 -4.25 -21.77
N ILE A 325 15.08 -5.34 -21.57
CA ILE A 325 14.09 -5.88 -22.50
C ILE A 325 12.75 -5.88 -21.78
N VAL A 326 11.81 -5.10 -22.28
CA VAL A 326 10.41 -5.12 -21.83
C VAL A 326 9.63 -5.96 -22.83
N VAL A 327 8.97 -7.02 -22.37
CA VAL A 327 8.29 -7.97 -23.23
C VAL A 327 6.86 -8.22 -22.79
N VAL A 328 5.94 -8.22 -23.77
CA VAL A 328 4.53 -8.58 -23.57
C VAL A 328 4.36 -10.08 -23.73
N GLY A 329 3.60 -10.68 -22.82
CA GLY A 329 3.28 -12.11 -22.83
C GLY A 329 2.34 -12.51 -23.97
N PRO A 330 2.18 -13.82 -24.20
CA PRO A 330 1.28 -14.37 -25.23
C PRO A 330 -0.19 -14.00 -25.02
N ASP A 331 -0.57 -13.66 -23.79
CA ASP A 331 -1.90 -13.18 -23.44
C ASP A 331 -2.17 -11.73 -23.90
N GLY A 332 -1.16 -11.07 -24.46
CA GLY A 332 -1.24 -9.69 -24.94
C GLY A 332 -1.41 -8.64 -23.84
N ALA A 333 -1.25 -9.00 -22.56
CA ALA A 333 -1.60 -8.14 -21.43
C ALA A 333 -0.64 -8.22 -20.24
N SER A 334 0.09 -9.32 -20.08
CA SER A 334 1.12 -9.48 -19.06
C SER A 334 2.46 -8.93 -19.56
N ILE A 335 3.27 -8.37 -18.66
CA ILE A 335 4.54 -7.74 -19.03
C ILE A 335 5.63 -8.22 -18.07
N ARG A 336 6.80 -8.55 -18.60
CA ARG A 336 8.02 -8.80 -17.83
C ARG A 336 9.16 -7.93 -18.35
N VAL A 337 10.13 -7.69 -17.48
CA VAL A 337 11.33 -6.92 -17.80
C VAL A 337 12.56 -7.77 -17.48
N PHE A 338 13.51 -7.85 -18.40
CA PHE A 338 14.73 -8.61 -18.23
C PHE A 338 15.95 -7.72 -18.47
N GLU A 339 17.08 -8.06 -17.85
CA GLU A 339 18.37 -7.55 -18.28
C GLU A 339 18.64 -8.02 -19.72
N GLY A 340 18.93 -7.08 -20.60
CA GLY A 340 19.25 -7.32 -22.00
C GLY A 340 20.67 -7.83 -22.23
N ALA A 341 21.21 -8.58 -21.28
CA ALA A 341 22.56 -9.12 -21.33
C ALA A 341 22.62 -10.54 -20.75
N LEU A 342 23.46 -11.37 -21.35
CA LEU A 342 23.80 -12.70 -20.86
C LEU A 342 25.31 -12.75 -20.63
N GLU A 343 25.74 -13.04 -19.40
CA GLU A 343 27.16 -13.05 -19.01
C GLU A 343 27.91 -11.77 -19.43
N ASN A 344 27.29 -10.60 -19.19
CA ASN A 344 27.78 -9.27 -19.55
C ASN A 344 27.87 -8.98 -21.08
N LYS A 345 27.31 -9.83 -21.93
CA LYS A 345 27.22 -9.57 -23.37
C LYS A 345 25.78 -9.16 -23.73
N PRO A 346 25.57 -8.01 -24.38
CA PRO A 346 24.25 -7.62 -24.85
C PRO A 346 23.67 -8.70 -25.78
N VAL A 347 22.38 -8.98 -25.61
CA VAL A 347 21.62 -9.90 -26.46
C VAL A 347 20.55 -9.09 -27.19
N ALA A 348 20.40 -9.32 -28.50
CA ALA A 348 19.34 -8.72 -29.28
C ALA A 348 18.22 -9.72 -29.50
N PHE A 349 16.99 -9.30 -29.26
CA PHE A 349 15.80 -10.11 -29.40
C PHE A 349 14.84 -9.50 -30.42
N ALA A 350 14.15 -10.37 -31.13
CA ALA A 350 12.92 -10.07 -31.83
C ALA A 350 11.76 -10.85 -31.19
N ARG A 351 10.53 -10.49 -31.55
CA ARG A 351 9.36 -11.29 -31.18
C ARG A 351 9.47 -12.70 -31.77
N GLY A 352 9.12 -13.67 -30.94
CA GLY A 352 8.97 -15.06 -31.32
C GLY A 352 7.81 -15.30 -32.28
N PRO A 353 7.74 -16.48 -32.91
CA PRO A 353 6.56 -16.91 -33.65
C PRO A 353 5.28 -16.78 -32.79
N GLY A 354 4.22 -16.22 -33.37
CA GLY A 354 2.93 -16.07 -32.69
C GLY A 354 2.94 -15.18 -31.45
N ASP A 355 3.99 -14.37 -31.24
CA ASP A 355 4.16 -13.57 -30.02
C ASP A 355 4.18 -14.43 -28.72
N GLU A 356 4.65 -15.68 -28.80
CA GLU A 356 4.68 -16.57 -27.63
C GLU A 356 5.94 -16.42 -26.77
N GLY A 357 6.98 -15.78 -27.31
CA GLY A 357 8.29 -15.68 -26.68
C GLY A 357 9.21 -14.70 -27.41
N MET A 358 10.51 -14.95 -27.31
CA MET A 358 11.54 -14.09 -27.89
C MET A 358 12.55 -14.92 -28.68
N SER A 359 12.95 -14.43 -29.85
CA SER A 359 13.99 -15.02 -30.69
C SER A 359 15.28 -14.24 -30.54
N ASP A 360 16.35 -14.91 -30.08
CA ASP A 360 17.68 -14.32 -29.97
C ASP A 360 18.32 -14.20 -31.37
N LEU A 361 18.59 -12.97 -31.79
CA LEU A 361 19.14 -12.64 -33.11
C LEU A 361 20.64 -12.96 -33.23
N ASN A 362 21.35 -13.13 -32.11
CA ASN A 362 22.76 -13.45 -32.09
C ASN A 362 23.01 -14.96 -32.21
N THR A 363 22.17 -15.78 -31.56
CA THR A 363 22.39 -17.25 -31.50
C THR A 363 21.32 -18.09 -32.17
N GLY A 364 20.19 -17.49 -32.54
CA GLY A 364 19.02 -18.21 -33.05
C GLY A 364 18.26 -19.02 -31.99
N SER A 365 18.62 -18.89 -30.71
CA SER A 365 17.92 -19.58 -29.61
C SER A 365 16.53 -18.98 -29.39
N TYR A 366 15.56 -19.82 -29.03
CA TYR A 366 14.20 -19.40 -28.72
C TYR A 366 13.98 -19.38 -27.21
N TRP A 367 13.39 -18.30 -26.70
CA TRP A 367 13.22 -18.02 -25.28
C TRP A 367 11.75 -17.86 -24.92
N SER A 368 11.33 -18.49 -23.83
CA SER A 368 9.96 -18.38 -23.32
C SER A 368 9.69 -17.01 -22.69
N PHE A 369 8.42 -16.73 -22.39
CA PHE A 369 8.03 -15.52 -21.67
C PHE A 369 8.60 -15.44 -20.24
N GLN A 370 8.99 -16.57 -19.62
CA GLN A 370 9.76 -16.58 -18.36
C GLN A 370 11.22 -16.15 -18.54
N GLY A 371 11.66 -15.83 -19.76
CA GLY A 371 13.03 -15.42 -20.04
C GLY A 371 14.01 -16.59 -20.02
N CYS A 372 13.57 -17.83 -20.29
CA CYS A 372 14.43 -19.01 -20.37
C CYS A 372 14.51 -19.55 -21.80
N ALA A 373 15.70 -19.84 -22.28
CA ALA A 373 15.93 -20.47 -23.57
C ALA A 373 15.40 -21.92 -23.55
N VAL A 374 14.44 -22.22 -24.41
CA VAL A 374 13.81 -23.55 -24.53
C VAL A 374 14.33 -24.34 -25.73
N GLU A 375 14.88 -23.65 -26.73
CA GLU A 375 15.48 -24.23 -27.93
C GLU A 375 16.76 -23.51 -28.33
N GLY A 376 17.57 -24.15 -29.18
CA GLY A 376 18.83 -23.60 -29.69
C GLY A 376 20.03 -23.84 -28.78
N SER A 377 21.13 -23.14 -29.09
CA SER A 377 22.44 -23.34 -28.45
C SER A 377 22.49 -22.91 -26.98
N LEU A 378 21.59 -22.01 -26.57
CA LEU A 378 21.52 -21.51 -25.20
C LEU A 378 20.46 -22.22 -24.34
N LYS A 379 19.86 -23.33 -24.81
CA LYS A 379 18.82 -24.07 -24.09
C LYS A 379 19.16 -24.32 -22.62
N GLY A 380 18.23 -23.98 -21.72
CA GLY A 380 18.36 -24.12 -20.27
C GLY A 380 18.97 -22.90 -19.56
N ARG A 381 19.43 -21.89 -20.31
CA ARG A 381 19.86 -20.60 -19.74
C ARG A 381 18.65 -19.68 -19.55
N CYS A 382 18.68 -18.84 -18.52
CA CYS A 382 17.64 -17.85 -18.26
C CYS A 382 18.25 -16.44 -18.11
N LEU A 383 17.51 -15.42 -18.54
CA LEU A 383 17.82 -14.02 -18.33
C LEU A 383 17.57 -13.67 -16.86
N VAL A 384 18.26 -12.63 -16.39
CA VAL A 384 17.96 -12.02 -15.11
C VAL A 384 16.74 -11.13 -15.29
N GLU A 385 15.65 -11.47 -14.63
CA GLU A 385 14.46 -10.62 -14.62
C GLU A 385 14.69 -9.40 -13.71
N ILE A 386 14.18 -8.24 -14.11
CA ILE A 386 14.24 -6.96 -13.40
C ILE A 386 12.88 -6.71 -12.74
N ASP A 387 12.90 -6.23 -11.49
CA ASP A 387 11.68 -5.79 -10.82
C ASP A 387 11.04 -4.63 -11.57
N ALA A 388 9.77 -4.81 -11.92
CA ALA A 388 8.94 -3.79 -12.53
C ALA A 388 7.51 -3.93 -12.00
N HIS A 389 6.83 -2.83 -11.83
CA HIS A 389 5.45 -2.81 -11.38
C HIS A 389 4.63 -1.79 -12.16
N LYS A 390 3.33 -2.01 -12.19
CA LYS A 390 2.40 -1.02 -12.71
C LYS A 390 2.13 0.01 -11.63
N ASP A 391 1.94 1.25 -12.06
CA ASP A 391 1.65 2.37 -11.19
C ASP A 391 0.99 3.48 -12.03
N TYR A 392 0.03 4.18 -11.45
CA TYR A 392 -0.50 5.39 -12.06
C TYR A 392 0.53 6.51 -11.96
N TRP A 393 0.61 7.30 -13.02
CA TRP A 393 1.64 8.32 -13.15
C TRP A 393 1.76 9.26 -11.94
N PHE A 394 0.64 9.65 -11.32
CA PHE A 394 0.66 10.56 -10.17
C PHE A 394 1.44 10.00 -8.97
N ASP A 395 1.35 8.70 -8.69
CA ASP A 395 2.05 8.06 -7.56
C ASP A 395 3.50 7.75 -7.96
N TRP A 396 3.71 7.19 -9.15
CA TRP A 396 5.05 6.91 -9.66
C TRP A 396 5.94 8.14 -9.65
N MET A 397 5.48 9.28 -10.21
CA MET A 397 6.28 10.50 -10.28
C MET A 397 6.50 11.17 -8.92
N ASN A 398 5.58 10.95 -7.96
CA ASN A 398 5.71 11.48 -6.60
C ASN A 398 6.90 10.85 -5.87
N HIS A 399 7.19 9.58 -6.18
CA HIS A 399 8.31 8.84 -5.59
C HIS A 399 9.54 8.76 -6.50
N HIS A 400 9.39 9.05 -7.79
CA HIS A 400 10.47 9.07 -8.79
C HIS A 400 10.45 10.36 -9.63
N PRO A 401 10.68 11.54 -9.02
CA PRO A 401 10.52 12.82 -9.71
C PRO A 401 11.51 13.04 -10.87
N GLU A 402 12.66 12.34 -10.84
CA GLU A 402 13.66 12.37 -11.91
C GLU A 402 13.47 11.26 -12.96
N SER A 403 12.38 10.50 -12.87
CA SER A 403 12.11 9.39 -13.79
C SER A 403 12.10 9.86 -15.23
N ALA A 404 12.89 9.18 -16.07
CA ALA A 404 12.72 9.30 -17.52
C ALA A 404 11.36 8.71 -17.93
N VAL A 405 10.81 9.19 -19.04
CA VAL A 405 9.60 8.61 -19.65
C VAL A 405 9.99 8.08 -21.02
N PHE A 406 9.64 6.84 -21.29
CA PHE A 406 9.84 6.22 -22.59
C PHE A 406 9.01 6.94 -23.67
N LYS A 407 9.64 7.20 -24.81
CA LYS A 407 9.03 7.80 -25.99
C LYS A 407 9.33 6.88 -27.17
N ASN A 408 8.29 6.47 -27.87
CA ASN A 408 8.41 5.67 -29.10
C ASN A 408 9.11 6.44 -30.22
#